data_AF-A0A645F977-F1
#
_entry.id   AF-A0A645F977-F1
#
_cell.length_a   1.000
_cell.length_b   1.000
_cell.length_c   1.000
_cell.angle_alpha   90.00
_cell.angle_beta   90.00
_cell.angle_gamma   90.00
#
_symmetry.space_group_name_H-M   'P 1'
#
loop_
_entity.id
_entity.type
_entity.pdbx_description
1 polymer ?
#
loop_
_entity_poly.entity_id
_entity_poly.type
_entity_poly.pdbx_seq_one_letter_code
_entity_poly.pdbx_strand_id
1 'polypeptide(L)'
;MSETKTTYLLWSMLTGTISFFASAVITSMVLLPLDFAIIDTILAGGIGGLFLGLFHMNHHKIQKMGLAGLVAVPIGFWSAFILAGGADLLFSVFNVNTENPNIYNTENMIAIIFMGIICGAIFGTIIYGRKSIWVFSVVCGVVAFPFGVLVGLFNSEDPVKATFENLFAVFGPIDLNFLAIITSFGMGIGLSISLFSMLKQKSTKKGTT
;
A
#
# COMPACT_ATOMS: atom_id res chain seq x y z
N MET A 1 25.79 15.76 8.93
CA MET A 1 24.48 15.54 9.60
C MET A 1 23.32 15.26 8.61
N SER A 2 23.62 14.92 7.34
CA SER A 2 22.64 14.51 6.31
C SER A 2 22.52 12.99 6.18
N GLU A 3 23.63 12.25 6.28
CA GLU A 3 23.67 10.79 6.11
C GLU A 3 22.68 10.06 7.03
N THR A 4 22.64 10.42 8.32
CA THR A 4 21.73 9.77 9.28
C THR A 4 20.25 9.93 8.97
N LYS A 5 19.85 10.99 8.24
CA LYS A 5 18.46 11.21 7.83
C LYS A 5 18.11 10.35 6.62
N THR A 6 18.98 10.31 5.61
CA THR A 6 18.77 9.49 4.42
C THR A 6 18.76 8.00 4.78
N THR A 7 19.67 7.57 5.67
CA THR A 7 19.70 6.19 6.18
C THR A 7 18.40 5.83 6.89
N TYR A 8 17.84 6.72 7.73
CA TYR A 8 16.58 6.45 8.42
C TYR A 8 15.38 6.39 7.46
N LEU A 9 15.36 7.22 6.41
CA LEU A 9 14.33 7.20 5.38
C LEU A 9 14.35 5.89 4.58
N LEU A 10 15.54 5.49 4.12
CA LEU A 10 15.74 4.22 3.40
C LEU A 10 15.41 3.02 4.27
N TRP A 11 15.84 3.03 5.53
CA TRP A 11 15.53 1.96 6.49
C TRP A 11 14.03 1.79 6.66
N SER A 12 13.31 2.87 6.96
CA SER A 12 11.86 2.84 7.17
C SER A 12 11.09 2.39 5.92
N MET A 13 11.52 2.83 4.72
CA MET A 13 10.97 2.36 3.45
C MET A 13 11.19 0.86 3.25
N LEU A 14 12.41 0.39 3.44
CA LEU A 14 12.78 -1.02 3.28
C LEU A 14 12.01 -1.89 4.27
N THR A 15 11.93 -1.46 5.53
CA THR A 15 11.15 -2.12 6.56
C THR A 15 9.68 -2.25 6.15
N GLY A 16 9.03 -1.15 5.74
CA GLY A 16 7.64 -1.18 5.28
C GLY A 16 7.44 -2.10 4.08
N THR A 17 8.35 -2.04 3.11
CA THR A 17 8.30 -2.88 1.90
C THR A 17 8.39 -4.36 2.26
N ILE A 18 9.42 -4.77 3.02
CA ILE A 18 9.63 -6.18 3.41
C ILE A 18 8.47 -6.70 4.26
N SER A 19 7.97 -5.91 5.21
CA SER A 19 6.88 -6.32 6.09
C SER A 19 5.61 -6.66 5.33
N PHE A 20 5.17 -5.77 4.43
CA PHE A 20 3.94 -5.98 3.68
C PHE A 20 4.13 -6.96 2.53
N PHE A 21 5.30 -7.01 1.90
CA PHE A 21 5.64 -8.03 0.91
C PHE A 21 5.59 -9.44 1.51
N ALA A 22 6.31 -9.69 2.62
CA ALA A 22 6.31 -10.98 3.28
C ALA A 22 4.91 -11.36 3.76
N SER A 23 4.16 -10.38 4.27
CA SER A 23 2.78 -10.59 4.66
C SER A 23 1.88 -11.01 3.50
N ALA A 24 1.97 -10.34 2.35
CA ALA A 24 1.19 -10.67 1.16
C ALA A 24 1.51 -12.08 0.67
N VAL A 25 2.81 -12.43 0.59
CA VAL A 25 3.25 -13.78 0.21
C VAL A 25 2.69 -14.84 1.15
N ILE A 26 2.81 -14.64 2.47
CA ILE A 26 2.29 -15.59 3.47
C ILE A 26 0.78 -15.76 3.32
N THR A 27 0.03 -14.66 3.18
CA THR A 27 -1.43 -14.77 3.04
C THR A 27 -1.84 -15.40 1.72
N SER A 28 -1.17 -15.07 0.62
CA SER A 28 -1.45 -15.70 -0.67
C SER A 28 -1.19 -17.21 -0.61
N MET A 29 -0.14 -17.68 0.07
CA MET A 29 0.10 -19.12 0.25
C MET A 29 -0.97 -19.81 1.11
N VAL A 30 -1.38 -19.17 2.21
CA VAL A 30 -2.21 -19.81 3.25
C VAL A 30 -3.69 -19.81 2.86
N LEU A 31 -4.16 -18.78 2.16
CA LEU A 31 -5.59 -18.57 1.87
C LEU A 31 -5.99 -18.85 0.42
N LEU A 32 -5.04 -19.20 -0.45
CA LEU A 32 -5.33 -19.68 -1.79
C LEU A 32 -6.47 -20.72 -1.89
N PRO A 33 -6.68 -21.63 -0.92
CA PRO A 33 -7.76 -22.62 -0.97
C PRO A 33 -9.15 -22.07 -0.65
N LEU A 34 -9.28 -20.83 -0.17
CA LEU A 34 -10.47 -20.33 0.52
C LEU A 34 -11.27 -19.28 -0.28
N ASP A 35 -10.76 -18.75 -1.41
CA ASP A 35 -11.42 -17.76 -2.29
C ASP A 35 -11.99 -16.50 -1.59
N PHE A 36 -11.59 -16.23 -0.35
CA PHE A 36 -12.08 -15.09 0.43
C PHE A 36 -11.12 -13.90 0.32
N ALA A 37 -11.15 -13.20 -0.81
CA ALA A 37 -10.31 -12.02 -1.07
C ALA A 37 -10.37 -10.93 0.04
N ILE A 38 -11.52 -10.80 0.73
CA ILE A 38 -11.66 -9.88 1.87
C ILE A 38 -10.76 -10.32 3.03
N ILE A 39 -10.75 -11.62 3.34
CA ILE A 39 -9.95 -12.17 4.45
C ILE A 39 -8.45 -12.00 4.15
N ASP A 40 -8.04 -12.17 2.91
CA ASP A 40 -6.64 -11.98 2.48
C ASP A 40 -6.16 -10.56 2.74
N THR A 41 -6.97 -9.56 2.37
CA THR A 41 -6.64 -8.15 2.62
C THR A 41 -6.57 -7.83 4.12
N ILE A 42 -7.44 -8.41 4.94
CA ILE A 42 -7.45 -8.21 6.41
C ILE A 42 -6.19 -8.82 7.03
N LEU A 43 -5.87 -10.06 6.68
CA LEU A 43 -4.72 -10.77 7.21
C LEU A 43 -3.41 -10.16 6.71
N ALA A 44 -3.34 -9.77 5.44
CA ALA A 44 -2.14 -9.14 4.88
C ALA A 44 -1.89 -7.75 5.50
N GLY A 45 -2.97 -7.00 5.72
CA GLY A 45 -2.89 -5.75 6.46
C GLY A 45 -2.43 -5.93 7.90
N GLY A 46 -3.07 -6.85 8.63
CA GLY A 46 -2.76 -7.11 10.03
C GLY A 46 -1.34 -7.63 10.25
N ILE A 47 -0.93 -8.67 9.52
CA ILE A 47 0.40 -9.27 9.61
C ILE A 47 1.46 -8.28 9.12
N GLY A 48 1.23 -7.59 8.00
CA GLY A 48 2.15 -6.56 7.49
C GLY A 48 2.33 -5.40 8.47
N GLY A 49 1.26 -4.92 9.08
CA GLY A 49 1.30 -3.90 10.12
C GLY A 49 2.04 -4.35 11.38
N LEU A 50 1.87 -5.61 11.80
CA LEU A 50 2.60 -6.20 12.93
C LEU A 50 4.10 -6.32 12.63
N PHE A 51 4.47 -6.86 11.47
CA PHE A 51 5.86 -6.95 11.04
C PHE A 51 6.53 -5.58 10.95
N LEU A 52 5.82 -4.59 10.42
CA LEU A 52 6.32 -3.22 10.39
C LEU A 52 6.58 -2.70 11.81
N GLY A 53 5.66 -2.94 12.74
CA GLY A 53 5.84 -2.58 14.15
C GLY A 53 7.04 -3.27 14.80
N LEU A 54 7.25 -4.55 14.51
CA LEU A 54 8.37 -5.34 15.04
C LEU A 54 9.71 -4.82 14.50
N PHE A 55 9.83 -4.64 13.18
CA PHE A 55 11.07 -4.19 12.56
C PHE A 55 11.41 -2.72 12.85
N HIS A 56 10.41 -1.87 13.13
CA HIS A 56 10.65 -0.49 13.58
C HIS A 56 11.11 -0.42 15.05
N MET A 57 11.21 -1.56 15.75
CA MET A 57 11.64 -1.71 17.16
C MET A 57 10.89 -0.81 18.16
N ASN A 58 9.68 -0.38 17.81
CA ASN A 58 8.85 0.47 18.67
C ASN A 58 7.83 -0.40 19.43
N HIS A 59 8.29 -1.14 20.44
CA HIS A 59 7.49 -2.13 21.17
C HIS A 59 6.13 -1.62 21.66
N HIS A 60 6.05 -0.36 22.12
CA HIS A 60 4.79 0.25 22.58
C HIS A 60 3.78 0.56 21.47
N LYS A 61 4.16 0.47 20.20
CA LYS A 61 3.32 0.79 19.03
C LYS A 61 3.03 -0.41 18.14
N ILE A 62 3.60 -1.60 18.43
CA ILE A 62 3.41 -2.80 17.61
C ILE A 62 1.92 -3.11 17.41
N GLN A 63 1.17 -3.18 18.51
CA GLN A 63 -0.28 -3.46 18.44
C GLN A 63 -1.06 -2.38 17.67
N LYS A 64 -0.65 -1.10 17.80
CA LYS A 64 -1.29 0.00 17.06
C LYS A 64 -0.99 -0.07 15.57
N MET A 65 0.21 -0.50 15.18
CA MET A 65 0.60 -0.68 13.79
C MET A 65 -0.09 -1.89 13.16
N GLY A 66 -0.22 -2.99 13.91
CA GLY A 66 -1.04 -4.14 13.52
C GLY A 66 -2.51 -3.78 13.32
N LEU A 67 -3.11 -3.08 14.28
CA LEU A 67 -4.50 -2.60 14.16
C LEU A 67 -4.66 -1.62 12.99
N ALA A 68 -3.69 -0.72 12.81
CA ALA A 68 -3.69 0.21 11.69
C ALA A 68 -3.67 -0.53 10.35
N GLY A 69 -2.83 -1.56 10.21
CA GLY A 69 -2.77 -2.37 9.00
C GLY A 69 -4.04 -3.17 8.77
N LEU A 70 -4.58 -3.81 9.82
CA LEU A 70 -5.81 -4.59 9.78
C LEU A 70 -7.02 -3.80 9.29
N VAL A 71 -7.08 -2.50 9.62
CA VAL A 71 -8.18 -1.61 9.24
C VAL A 71 -7.89 -0.87 7.93
N ALA A 72 -6.70 -0.28 7.79
CA ALA A 72 -6.38 0.59 6.67
C ALA A 72 -6.24 -0.16 5.35
N VAL A 73 -5.67 -1.37 5.35
CA VAL A 73 -5.44 -2.12 4.11
C VAL A 73 -6.75 -2.58 3.48
N PRO A 74 -7.69 -3.24 4.19
CA PRO A 74 -8.97 -3.61 3.59
C PRO A 74 -9.74 -2.38 3.12
N ILE A 75 -9.85 -1.35 3.96
CA ILE A 75 -10.60 -0.15 3.58
C ILE A 75 -9.94 0.52 2.36
N GLY A 76 -8.62 0.67 2.35
CA GLY A 76 -7.88 1.23 1.23
C GLY A 76 -8.07 0.40 -0.04
N PHE A 77 -7.84 -0.91 0.04
CA PHE A 77 -7.97 -1.84 -1.09
C PHE A 77 -9.39 -1.84 -1.67
N TRP A 78 -10.41 -2.01 -0.83
CA TRP A 78 -11.80 -2.12 -1.28
C TRP A 78 -12.44 -0.77 -1.63
N SER A 79 -11.94 0.35 -1.11
CA SER A 79 -12.47 1.67 -1.43
C SER A 79 -12.41 1.99 -2.92
N ALA A 80 -11.36 1.54 -3.61
CA ALA A 80 -11.24 1.78 -5.04
C ALA A 80 -12.13 0.86 -5.89
N PHE A 81 -12.56 -0.31 -5.39
CA PHE A 81 -13.58 -1.12 -6.07
C PHE A 81 -14.95 -0.45 -6.03
N ILE A 82 -15.29 0.17 -4.90
CA ILE A 82 -16.50 1.00 -4.77
C ILE A 82 -16.38 2.23 -5.68
N LEU A 83 -15.19 2.83 -5.76
CA LEU A 83 -14.94 4.00 -6.61
C LEU A 83 -14.98 3.66 -8.10
N ALA A 84 -14.39 2.53 -8.51
CA ALA A 84 -14.36 2.06 -9.89
C ALA A 84 -15.74 1.60 -10.35
N GLY A 85 -16.46 0.80 -9.55
CA GLY A 85 -17.86 0.47 -9.82
C GLY A 85 -18.78 1.69 -9.82
N GLY A 86 -18.50 2.69 -8.98
CA GLY A 86 -19.18 3.98 -9.00
C GLY A 86 -18.83 4.84 -10.23
N ALA A 87 -17.58 4.78 -10.70
CA ALA A 87 -17.12 5.51 -11.88
C ALA A 87 -17.67 4.90 -13.17
N ASP A 88 -17.72 3.57 -13.29
CA ASP A 88 -18.37 2.88 -14.41
C ASP A 88 -19.86 3.24 -14.49
N LEU A 89 -20.55 3.32 -13.35
CA LEU A 89 -21.92 3.83 -13.31
C LEU A 89 -22.01 5.28 -13.81
N LEU A 90 -21.07 6.16 -13.43
CA LEU A 90 -21.04 7.54 -13.95
C LEU A 90 -20.71 7.61 -15.44
N PHE A 91 -19.71 6.87 -15.93
CA PHE A 91 -19.31 6.88 -17.34
C PHE A 91 -20.35 6.24 -18.26
N SER A 92 -21.06 5.22 -17.77
CA SER A 92 -22.24 4.65 -18.44
C SER A 92 -23.37 5.67 -18.60
N VAL A 93 -23.58 6.53 -17.59
CA VAL A 93 -24.54 7.65 -17.64
C VAL A 93 -24.12 8.71 -18.66
N PHE A 94 -22.82 8.90 -18.89
CA PHE A 94 -22.28 9.83 -19.89
C PHE A 94 -21.97 9.20 -21.26
N ASN A 95 -22.29 7.92 -21.46
CA ASN A 95 -22.13 7.19 -22.73
C ASN A 95 -20.68 7.23 -23.28
N VAL A 96 -19.68 7.13 -22.40
CA VAL A 96 -18.26 7.09 -22.77
C VAL A 96 -17.80 5.64 -22.94
N ASN A 97 -17.26 5.29 -24.12
CA ASN A 97 -16.80 3.93 -24.42
C ASN A 97 -15.47 3.62 -23.72
N THR A 98 -15.49 2.75 -22.70
CA THR A 98 -14.33 2.39 -21.84
C THR A 98 -13.48 1.24 -22.39
N GLU A 99 -13.84 0.62 -23.53
CA GLU A 99 -13.16 -0.55 -24.10
C GLU A 99 -11.78 -0.27 -24.73
N ASN A 100 -11.22 0.93 -24.62
CA ASN A 100 -9.90 1.22 -25.17
C ASN A 100 -8.80 0.72 -24.20
N PRO A 101 -7.87 -0.15 -24.63
CA PRO A 101 -6.82 -0.69 -23.76
C PRO A 101 -5.91 0.38 -23.12
N ASN A 102 -5.79 1.57 -23.73
CA ASN A 102 -5.05 2.69 -23.16
C ASN A 102 -5.78 3.34 -21.96
N ILE A 103 -7.11 3.21 -21.90
CA ILE A 103 -7.96 3.70 -20.80
C ILE A 103 -7.89 2.72 -19.62
N TYR A 104 -7.89 1.41 -19.87
CA TYR A 104 -7.84 0.37 -18.83
C TYR A 104 -6.60 0.45 -17.91
N ASN A 105 -5.42 0.72 -18.48
CA ASN A 105 -4.20 0.94 -17.69
C ASN A 105 -4.26 2.23 -16.86
N THR A 106 -4.95 3.25 -17.37
CA THR A 106 -5.12 4.53 -16.68
C THR A 106 -6.07 4.38 -15.48
N GLU A 107 -7.14 3.58 -15.63
CA GLU A 107 -8.10 3.27 -14.56
C GLU A 107 -7.44 2.51 -13.40
N ASN A 108 -6.67 1.45 -13.70
CA ASN A 108 -5.92 0.69 -12.69
C ASN A 108 -4.95 1.58 -11.91
N MET A 109 -4.25 2.48 -12.61
CA MET A 109 -3.33 3.42 -12.00
C MET A 109 -4.05 4.40 -11.06
N ILE A 110 -5.15 5.01 -11.52
CA ILE A 110 -5.95 5.92 -10.71
C ILE A 110 -6.52 5.21 -9.48
N ALA A 111 -7.08 4.01 -9.66
CA ALA A 111 -7.64 3.20 -8.59
C ALA A 111 -6.59 2.94 -7.51
N ILE A 112 -5.39 2.47 -7.89
CA ILE A 112 -4.32 2.13 -6.96
C ILE A 112 -3.78 3.37 -6.22
N ILE A 113 -3.70 4.52 -6.90
CA ILE A 113 -3.37 5.80 -6.24
C ILE A 113 -4.40 6.15 -5.17
N PHE A 114 -5.70 6.04 -5.47
CA PHE A 114 -6.76 6.28 -4.49
C PHE A 114 -6.70 5.28 -3.33
N MET A 115 -6.47 3.99 -3.61
CA MET A 115 -6.26 2.99 -2.56
C MET A 115 -5.11 3.40 -1.64
N GLY A 116 -3.98 3.83 -2.22
CA GLY A 116 -2.81 4.30 -1.47
C GLY A 116 -3.11 5.53 -0.62
N ILE A 117 -3.81 6.52 -1.15
CA ILE A 117 -4.22 7.75 -0.44
C ILE A 117 -5.07 7.40 0.79
N ILE A 118 -6.08 6.56 0.62
CA ILE A 118 -7.04 6.18 1.66
C ILE A 118 -6.36 5.29 2.71
N CYS A 119 -5.61 4.28 2.27
CA CYS A 119 -4.82 3.42 3.16
C CYS A 119 -3.86 4.26 4.01
N GLY A 120 -3.08 5.15 3.38
CA GLY A 120 -2.19 6.07 4.06
C GLY A 120 -2.91 6.96 5.08
N ALA A 121 -4.03 7.57 4.70
CA ALA A 121 -4.83 8.44 5.57
C ALA A 121 -5.23 7.73 6.87
N ILE A 122 -5.80 6.54 6.73
CA ILE A 122 -6.33 5.75 7.85
C ILE A 122 -5.17 5.27 8.72
N PHE A 123 -4.13 4.71 8.11
CA PHE A 123 -2.97 4.18 8.82
C PHE A 123 -2.25 5.28 9.63
N GLY A 124 -2.01 6.43 9.01
CA GLY A 124 -1.44 7.60 9.68
C GLY A 124 -2.30 8.08 10.84
N THR A 125 -3.61 8.19 10.63
CA THR A 125 -4.55 8.63 11.67
C THR A 125 -4.49 7.75 12.91
N ILE A 126 -4.45 6.42 12.75
CA ILE A 126 -4.45 5.47 13.86
C ILE A 126 -3.15 5.58 14.68
N ILE A 127 -2.00 5.79 14.04
CA ILE A 127 -0.70 5.77 14.73
C ILE A 127 -0.29 7.14 15.27
N TYR A 128 -0.47 8.19 14.47
CA TYR A 128 0.05 9.54 14.73
C TYR A 128 -1.04 10.62 14.84
N GLY A 129 -2.31 10.27 14.61
CA GLY A 129 -3.44 11.18 14.69
C GLY A 129 -3.61 12.08 13.48
N ARG A 130 -4.59 13.00 13.55
CA ARG A 130 -5.08 13.84 12.44
C ARG A 130 -3.98 14.62 11.70
N LYS A 131 -2.92 15.05 12.39
CA LYS A 131 -1.83 15.84 11.78
C LYS A 131 -0.98 15.05 10.78
N SER A 132 -1.03 13.72 10.82
CA SER A 132 -0.26 12.86 9.92
C SER A 132 -0.96 12.52 8.61
N ILE A 133 -2.29 12.70 8.54
CA ILE A 133 -3.13 12.34 7.38
C ILE A 133 -2.51 12.86 6.09
N TRP A 134 -2.18 14.16 6.07
CA TRP A 134 -1.69 14.80 4.87
C TRP A 134 -0.38 14.18 4.35
N VAL A 135 0.58 13.91 5.24
CA VAL A 135 1.86 13.31 4.86
C VAL A 135 1.67 11.88 4.37
N PHE A 136 0.89 11.08 5.11
CA PHE A 136 0.69 9.68 4.76
C PHE A 136 -0.10 9.51 3.46
N SER A 137 -1.19 10.28 3.27
CA SER A 137 -1.98 10.24 2.04
C SER A 137 -1.17 10.60 0.81
N VAL A 138 -0.43 11.71 0.85
CA VAL A 138 0.36 12.17 -0.30
C VAL A 138 1.47 11.18 -0.63
N VAL A 139 2.22 10.73 0.37
CA VAL A 139 3.36 9.83 0.15
C VAL A 139 2.88 8.46 -0.33
N CYS A 140 1.84 7.88 0.30
CA CYS A 140 1.31 6.59 -0.15
C CYS A 140 0.70 6.69 -1.56
N GLY A 141 0.00 7.77 -1.91
CA GLY A 141 -0.53 7.97 -3.26
C GLY A 141 0.57 8.08 -4.33
N VAL A 142 1.63 8.84 -4.06
CA VAL A 142 2.77 8.97 -4.99
C VAL A 142 3.50 7.63 -5.15
N VAL A 143 3.70 6.89 -4.07
CA VAL A 143 4.36 5.58 -4.12
C VAL A 143 3.49 4.55 -4.82
N ALA A 144 2.17 4.65 -4.73
CA ALA A 144 1.24 3.74 -5.39
C ALA A 144 1.23 3.89 -6.93
N PHE A 145 1.60 5.06 -7.48
CA PHE A 145 1.64 5.31 -8.92
C PHE A 145 2.45 4.27 -9.73
N PRO A 146 3.75 4.00 -9.45
CA PRO A 146 4.52 3.02 -10.20
C PRO A 146 3.97 1.59 -10.07
N PHE A 147 3.34 1.25 -8.93
CA PHE A 147 2.67 -0.04 -8.77
C PHE A 147 1.36 -0.12 -9.54
N GLY A 148 0.67 1.01 -9.74
CA GLY A 148 -0.48 1.12 -10.64
C GLY A 148 -0.12 0.75 -12.08
N VAL A 149 1.01 1.27 -12.56
CA VAL A 149 1.56 0.89 -13.87
C VAL A 149 1.93 -0.60 -13.89
N LEU A 150 2.58 -1.11 -12.84
CA LEU A 150 2.96 -2.52 -12.75
C LEU A 150 1.76 -3.47 -12.78
N VAL A 151 0.66 -3.13 -12.08
CA VAL A 151 -0.60 -3.89 -12.13
C VAL A 151 -1.23 -3.84 -13.52
N GLY A 152 -1.17 -2.70 -14.21
CA GLY A 152 -1.58 -2.60 -15.61
C GLY A 152 -0.83 -3.61 -16.50
N LEU A 153 0.49 -3.72 -16.33
CA LEU A 153 1.33 -4.68 -17.06
C LEU A 153 0.99 -6.14 -16.72
N PHE A 154 0.69 -6.44 -15.45
CA PHE A 154 0.25 -7.78 -15.05
C PHE A 154 -1.11 -8.17 -15.63
N ASN A 155 -1.97 -7.19 -15.92
CA ASN A 155 -3.27 -7.42 -16.54
C ASN A 155 -3.19 -7.53 -18.08
N SER A 156 -2.15 -6.98 -18.72
CA SER A 156 -2.05 -6.92 -20.19
C SER A 156 -1.32 -8.09 -20.85
N GLU A 157 -1.24 -9.26 -20.20
CA GLU A 157 -0.46 -10.45 -20.66
C GLU A 157 1.00 -10.13 -21.05
N ASP A 158 1.56 -9.06 -20.47
CA ASP A 158 2.92 -8.60 -20.80
C ASP A 158 3.96 -9.64 -20.35
N PRO A 159 5.09 -9.81 -21.06
CA PRO A 159 6.21 -10.67 -20.65
C PRO A 159 6.68 -10.44 -19.20
N VAL A 160 6.49 -9.24 -18.66
CA VAL A 160 6.74 -8.91 -17.26
C VAL A 160 5.93 -9.82 -16.33
N LYS A 161 4.66 -10.10 -16.63
CA LYS A 161 3.81 -11.00 -15.84
C LYS A 161 4.44 -12.39 -15.72
N ALA A 162 4.77 -13.00 -16.85
CA ALA A 162 5.37 -14.34 -16.90
C ALA A 162 6.71 -14.41 -16.14
N THR A 163 7.50 -13.32 -16.18
CA THR A 163 8.76 -13.23 -15.43
C THR A 163 8.51 -13.27 -13.92
N PHE A 164 7.52 -12.53 -13.43
CA PHE A 164 7.15 -12.51 -12.01
C PHE A 164 6.48 -13.80 -11.56
N GLU A 165 5.61 -14.40 -12.38
CA GLU A 165 5.02 -15.72 -12.10
C GLU A 165 6.10 -16.80 -11.97
N ASN A 166 7.08 -16.82 -12.88
CA ASN A 166 8.20 -17.76 -12.80
C ASN A 166 9.08 -17.53 -11.56
N LEU A 167 9.31 -16.26 -11.19
CA LEU A 167 10.07 -15.93 -9.97
C LEU A 167 9.39 -16.44 -8.71
N PHE A 168 8.05 -16.39 -8.68
CA PHE A 168 7.25 -16.78 -7.52
C PHE A 168 6.66 -18.18 -7.61
N ALA A 169 6.91 -18.93 -8.68
CA ALA A 169 6.38 -20.28 -8.89
C ALA A 169 6.70 -21.26 -7.74
N VAL A 170 7.83 -21.07 -7.05
CA VAL A 170 8.24 -21.88 -5.88
C VAL A 170 7.24 -21.78 -4.72
N PHE A 171 6.47 -20.71 -4.67
CA PHE A 171 5.49 -20.43 -3.62
C PHE A 171 4.06 -20.83 -3.99
N GLY A 172 3.86 -21.40 -5.19
CA GLY A 172 2.54 -21.71 -5.74
C GLY A 172 1.94 -20.54 -6.52
N PRO A 173 0.66 -20.63 -6.91
CA PRO A 173 -0.03 -19.52 -7.56
C PRO A 173 -0.09 -18.33 -6.60
N ILE A 174 0.40 -17.17 -7.01
CA ILE A 174 0.30 -15.93 -6.23
C ILE A 174 -0.38 -14.89 -7.12
N ASP A 175 -1.39 -14.20 -6.56
CA ASP A 175 -1.96 -13.03 -7.20
C ASP A 175 -0.93 -11.89 -7.18
N LEU A 176 -0.32 -11.64 -8.36
CA LEU A 176 0.69 -10.60 -8.55
C LEU A 176 0.14 -9.19 -8.36
N ASN A 177 -1.15 -8.97 -8.65
CA ASN A 177 -1.78 -7.66 -8.45
C ASN A 177 -1.95 -7.38 -6.97
N PHE A 178 -2.46 -8.35 -6.23
CA PHE A 178 -2.55 -8.29 -4.77
C PHE A 178 -1.16 -8.04 -4.15
N LEU A 179 -0.16 -8.82 -4.56
CA LEU A 179 1.22 -8.67 -4.07
C LEU A 179 1.77 -7.27 -4.34
N ALA A 180 1.60 -6.73 -5.55
CA ALA A 180 2.04 -5.39 -5.91
C ALA A 180 1.36 -4.31 -5.08
N ILE A 181 0.03 -4.38 -4.94
CA ILE A 181 -0.76 -3.38 -4.21
C ILE A 181 -0.38 -3.36 -2.73
N ILE A 182 -0.33 -4.54 -2.08
CA ILE A 182 0.00 -4.64 -0.65
C ILE A 182 1.43 -4.16 -0.39
N THR A 183 2.37 -4.52 -1.26
CA THR A 183 3.76 -4.04 -1.20
C THR A 183 3.84 -2.52 -1.34
N SER A 184 3.04 -1.93 -2.25
CA SER A 184 2.99 -0.48 -2.44
C SER A 184 2.54 0.26 -1.17
N PHE A 185 1.56 -0.30 -0.44
CA PHE A 185 1.11 0.26 0.83
C PHE A 185 2.23 0.24 1.85
N GLY A 186 2.92 -0.89 1.99
CA GLY A 186 4.05 -1.01 2.91
C GLY A 186 5.16 0.00 2.63
N MET A 187 5.55 0.14 1.36
CA MET A 187 6.57 1.10 0.94
C MET A 187 6.13 2.54 1.25
N GLY A 188 4.88 2.91 0.93
CA GLY A 188 4.31 4.23 1.18
C GLY A 188 4.22 4.55 2.67
N ILE A 189 3.73 3.61 3.48
CA ILE A 189 3.64 3.74 4.94
C ILE A 189 5.04 3.89 5.55
N GLY A 190 5.99 3.05 5.13
CA GLY A 190 7.37 3.08 5.58
C GLY A 190 8.02 4.45 5.31
N LEU A 191 7.88 4.99 4.10
CA LEU A 191 8.35 6.34 3.78
C LEU A 191 7.64 7.41 4.61
N SER A 192 6.32 7.31 4.76
CA SER A 192 5.50 8.27 5.50
C SER A 192 5.90 8.39 6.97
N ILE A 193 6.19 7.26 7.63
CA ILE A 193 6.68 7.21 9.01
C ILE A 193 7.97 8.04 9.14
N SER A 194 8.91 7.84 8.22
CA SER A 194 10.19 8.54 8.27
C SER A 194 10.04 10.04 8.04
N LEU A 195 9.30 10.44 7.00
CA LEU A 195 9.07 11.83 6.65
C LEU A 195 8.31 12.57 7.75
N PHE A 196 7.26 11.96 8.29
CA PHE A 196 6.48 12.55 9.38
C PHE A 196 7.34 12.76 10.63
N SER A 197 8.21 11.81 10.98
CA SER A 197 9.11 11.96 12.13
C SER A 197 10.11 13.12 11.94
N MET A 198 10.62 13.32 10.72
CA MET A 198 11.54 14.42 10.40
C MET A 198 10.83 15.78 10.46
N LEU A 199 9.60 15.86 9.94
CA LEU A 199 8.78 17.08 10.00
C LEU A 199 8.46 17.44 11.45
N LYS A 200 8.09 16.46 12.27
CA LYS A 200 7.82 16.67 13.70
C LYS A 200 9.06 17.20 14.43
N GLN A 201 10.25 16.63 14.19
CA GLN A 201 11.50 17.12 14.79
C GLN A 201 11.82 18.57 14.40
N LYS A 202 11.60 18.96 13.13
CA LYS A 202 11.80 20.34 12.67
C LYS A 202 10.85 21.32 13.37
N SER A 203 9.59 20.94 13.55
CA SER A 203 8.59 21.78 14.24
C SER A 203 8.96 22.04 15.70
N THR A 204 9.44 21.02 16.42
CA THR A 204 9.84 21.18 17.82
C THR A 204 11.05 22.11 17.97
N LYS A 205 12.03 22.03 17.06
CA LYS A 205 13.21 22.91 17.09
C LYS A 205 12.90 24.39 16.83
N LYS A 206 11.87 24.69 16.05
CA LYS A 206 11.43 26.08 15.77
C LYS A 206 10.61 26.71 16.89
N GLY A 207 10.04 25.91 17.80
CA GLY A 207 9.24 26.41 18.92
C GLY A 207 10.06 26.76 20.17
N THR A 208 11.37 26.50 20.16
CA THR A 208 12.31 26.77 21.26
C THR A 208 13.35 27.84 20.91
N THR A 209 13.11 28.63 19.86
CA THR A 209 13.89 29.79 19.43
C THR A 209 12.97 30.99 19.37
#